data_AF-Q3E6Y8-F1
#
_entry.id   AF-Q3E6Y8-F1
#
_cell.length_a   1.000
_cell.length_b   1.000
_cell.length_c   1.000
_cell.angle_alpha   90.00
_cell.angle_beta   90.00
_cell.angle_gamma   90.00
#
_symmetry.space_group_name_H-M   'P 1'
#
loop_
_entity.id
_entity.type
_entity.pdbx_description
1 polymer ?
#
loop_
_entity_poly.entity_id
_entity_poly.type
_entity_poly.pdbx_seq_one_letter_code
_entity_poly.pdbx_strand_id
1 'polypeptide(L)'
;MSNPRQRKGEAMMNPTISWRFASSTSLLSIPRTPKSAFIFAMTFSSSSSSSSSSSSVENPNKDDSSSSLELVLKYHNQTKHSLNGYARGPRGLDWANQPNPFRRYLSAPLLPLQHPNHDIDDDSDSPLYSTLFDSLPPPKPISLPTISHLFYHSLALSAWKTTGSSTWPLRVNPSSGNLHPTEAYLIAPPIPSLSQSAFVSHYAPKEHSLEVRAHIPSSFFPNFFPENSFLIGISSIFWREAWKYGERAFRYCNHDVGHAIAALSIAAADLGWDLKLLDAFGADDLKRLMGLPEFQLPEGKGKAELPEIEFEHPDCLLLVFPNGTSREHLNLDYLAISSALRDFPSLEWTGNPNTLSKEHLCWDIIYRTAKAVEKPPLIYSTSSSSIDVASFTSSRALFSHSSYNKLTVRQVVRTRRSAVDMDAVTCIDMSSFYQMLMHCLPSTGESQKEQLALPFRALPWDTAEVHLALFVHRVSGLPKGLYLLVRNEDHLSDLKTATRPEFEWTKPDGCPDNLPLYKLAEGDCQRLAKGLSCHQVQSRIEL
;
A
#
# COMPACT_ATOMS: atom_id res chain seq x y z
N MET A 1 7.31 38.23 -59.10
CA MET A 1 6.00 37.56 -58.91
C MET A 1 5.85 37.23 -57.44
N SER A 2 4.81 37.78 -56.83
CA SER A 2 4.21 37.46 -55.51
C SER A 2 5.11 37.35 -54.28
N ASN A 3 5.28 38.50 -53.60
CA ASN A 3 5.32 38.62 -52.14
C ASN A 3 4.06 39.46 -51.75
N PRO A 4 3.38 39.24 -50.61
CA PRO A 4 3.75 40.05 -49.44
C PRO A 4 3.48 39.45 -48.03
N ARG A 5 4.45 39.71 -47.14
CA ARG A 5 4.36 40.37 -45.80
C ARG A 5 3.39 39.86 -44.71
N GLN A 6 4.03 39.46 -43.60
CA GLN A 6 3.87 39.96 -42.21
C GLN A 6 2.62 40.79 -41.83
N ARG A 7 1.94 40.35 -40.77
CA ARG A 7 1.22 41.18 -39.77
C ARG A 7 1.55 40.65 -38.38
N LYS A 8 2.29 41.39 -37.53
CA LYS A 8 1.83 42.44 -36.60
C LYS A 8 0.80 41.95 -35.60
N GLY A 9 1.23 41.91 -34.34
CA GLY A 9 0.37 41.79 -33.18
C GLY A 9 -0.33 43.11 -32.84
N GLU A 10 -1.50 42.97 -32.23
CA GLU A 10 -2.22 44.02 -31.54
C GLU A 10 -2.60 43.51 -30.15
N ALA A 11 -2.28 44.32 -29.15
CA ALA A 11 -2.66 44.15 -27.77
C ALA A 11 -4.11 44.59 -27.56
N MET A 12 -4.86 43.84 -26.74
CA MET A 12 -6.13 44.32 -26.17
C MET A 12 -6.22 44.00 -24.68
N MET A 13 -6.10 45.09 -23.91
CA MET A 13 -6.77 45.45 -22.66
C MET A 13 -7.28 44.35 -21.70
N ASN A 14 -6.64 44.29 -20.53
CA ASN A 14 -7.21 43.77 -19.28
C ASN A 14 -8.10 44.83 -18.62
N PRO A 15 -9.33 44.50 -18.18
CA PRO A 15 -10.01 45.27 -17.15
C PRO A 15 -9.72 44.67 -15.76
N THR A 16 -9.04 45.45 -14.95
CA THR A 16 -8.99 45.36 -13.48
C THR A 16 -10.39 45.42 -12.87
N ILE A 17 -10.76 44.41 -12.07
CA ILE A 17 -11.90 44.50 -11.14
C ILE A 17 -11.37 44.33 -9.71
N SER A 18 -11.53 45.40 -8.93
CA SER A 18 -11.20 45.49 -7.51
C SER A 18 -12.26 44.77 -6.67
N TRP A 19 -11.84 43.96 -5.69
CA TRP A 19 -12.73 43.51 -4.63
C TRP A 19 -12.48 44.36 -3.38
N ARG A 20 -13.40 45.29 -3.12
CA ARG A 20 -13.49 46.03 -1.86
C ARG A 20 -14.07 45.11 -0.78
N PHE A 21 -13.36 44.96 0.32
CA PHE A 21 -13.91 44.44 1.57
C PHE A 21 -14.82 45.50 2.19
N ALA A 22 -16.09 45.17 2.39
CA ALA A 22 -17.01 45.95 3.21
C ALA A 22 -17.54 45.06 4.34
N SER A 23 -17.09 45.37 5.55
CA SER A 23 -17.64 44.90 6.81
C SER A 23 -18.94 45.65 7.12
N SER A 24 -20.02 44.93 7.40
CA SER A 24 -21.11 45.47 8.23
C SER A 24 -21.88 44.35 8.91
N THR A 25 -21.85 44.40 10.23
CA THR A 25 -22.69 43.69 11.18
C THR A 25 -24.16 44.08 11.04
N SER A 26 -25.07 43.11 11.12
CA SER A 26 -26.42 43.35 11.65
C SER A 26 -26.97 42.07 12.29
N LEU A 27 -27.20 42.16 13.60
CA LEU A 27 -27.94 41.23 14.43
C LEU A 27 -29.40 41.16 13.98
N LEU A 28 -29.91 39.96 13.70
CA LEU A 28 -31.34 39.66 13.74
C LEU A 28 -31.55 38.25 14.32
N SER A 29 -32.37 38.22 15.36
CA SER A 29 -32.81 37.09 16.19
C SER A 29 -34.00 36.35 15.54
N ILE A 30 -34.46 35.25 16.20
CA ILE A 30 -35.74 34.48 16.09
C ILE A 30 -35.50 32.98 15.73
N PRO A 31 -36.23 31.97 16.25
CA PRO A 31 -36.59 31.61 17.63
C PRO A 31 -36.18 30.14 17.98
N ARG A 32 -36.36 29.72 19.24
CA ARG A 32 -36.15 28.33 19.73
C ARG A 32 -37.39 27.46 19.53
N THR A 33 -37.22 26.22 19.05
CA THR A 33 -37.94 25.00 19.49
C THR A 33 -37.15 23.72 19.12
N PRO A 34 -37.39 22.58 19.82
CA PRO A 34 -36.31 21.65 20.17
C PRO A 34 -36.38 20.27 19.51
N LYS A 35 -35.21 19.64 19.37
CA LYS A 35 -34.86 18.21 19.65
C LYS A 35 -33.70 17.81 18.72
N SER A 36 -32.49 18.12 19.15
CA SER A 36 -31.27 17.51 18.63
C SER A 36 -30.86 16.43 19.61
N ALA A 37 -30.95 15.16 19.20
CA ALA A 37 -30.30 14.06 19.91
C ALA A 37 -28.79 14.30 19.81
N PHE A 38 -28.16 14.61 20.95
CA PHE A 38 -26.71 14.74 21.05
C PHE A 38 -26.08 13.35 20.95
N ILE A 39 -25.39 13.10 19.84
CA ILE A 39 -24.51 11.94 19.70
C ILE A 39 -23.18 12.31 20.38
N PHE A 40 -22.95 11.83 21.60
CA PHE A 40 -21.66 11.93 22.26
C PHE A 40 -20.63 11.01 21.57
N ALA A 41 -19.41 11.52 21.39
CA ALA A 41 -18.27 10.83 20.78
C ALA A 41 -17.70 9.74 21.70
N MET A 42 -17.08 8.72 21.09
CA MET A 42 -16.48 7.57 21.77
C MET A 42 -15.37 7.99 22.75
N THR A 43 -15.52 7.64 24.01
CA THR A 43 -14.44 7.57 25.01
C THR A 43 -14.13 6.11 25.27
N PHE A 44 -12.92 5.68 24.93
CA PHE A 44 -12.37 4.40 25.39
C PHE A 44 -11.82 4.61 26.81
N SER A 45 -12.49 4.02 27.80
CA SER A 45 -11.98 3.96 29.18
C SER A 45 -11.12 2.71 29.34
N SER A 46 -9.83 2.90 29.61
CA SER A 46 -8.93 1.83 30.07
C SER A 46 -9.07 1.69 31.59
N SER A 47 -9.65 0.60 32.07
CA SER A 47 -9.67 0.24 33.48
C SER A 47 -8.34 -0.42 33.87
N SER A 48 -7.58 0.22 34.75
CA SER A 48 -6.40 -0.33 35.41
C SER A 48 -6.81 -1.17 36.64
N SER A 49 -6.46 -2.44 36.67
CA SER A 49 -6.54 -3.29 37.86
C SER A 49 -5.17 -3.40 38.54
N SER A 50 -5.17 -3.16 39.85
CA SER A 50 -4.02 -3.25 40.75
C SER A 50 -3.58 -4.70 40.98
N SER A 51 -2.29 -4.98 40.82
CA SER A 51 -1.66 -6.28 41.07
C SER A 51 -1.31 -6.48 42.55
N SER A 52 -1.78 -7.59 43.14
CA SER A 52 -1.27 -8.16 44.39
C SER A 52 -0.04 -9.02 44.12
N SER A 53 0.97 -8.87 44.96
CA SER A 53 2.27 -9.53 44.90
C SER A 53 2.21 -11.05 45.14
N SER A 54 2.76 -11.83 44.20
CA SER A 54 3.32 -13.14 44.48
C SER A 54 4.55 -13.38 43.60
N SER A 55 5.64 -13.76 44.26
CA SER A 55 6.96 -14.00 43.69
C SER A 55 7.01 -15.30 42.91
N SER A 56 7.31 -15.24 41.61
CA SER A 56 7.70 -16.40 40.81
C SER A 56 8.71 -16.04 39.72
N VAL A 57 9.87 -16.67 39.86
CA VAL A 57 10.99 -16.89 38.91
C VAL A 57 10.84 -16.25 37.53
N GLU A 58 11.64 -15.21 37.28
CA GLU A 58 11.76 -14.49 36.02
C GLU A 58 12.29 -15.39 34.90
N ASN A 59 11.58 -15.35 33.77
CA ASN A 59 11.94 -16.01 32.52
C ASN A 59 12.49 -14.89 31.60
N PRO A 60 13.78 -14.88 31.21
CA PRO A 60 14.44 -13.70 30.64
C PRO A 60 13.89 -13.21 29.29
N ASN A 61 13.03 -13.98 28.61
CA ASN A 61 12.38 -13.60 27.35
C ASN A 61 11.03 -12.87 27.50
N LYS A 62 10.44 -12.82 28.71
CA LYS A 62 9.13 -12.18 28.92
C LYS A 62 9.21 -10.66 29.06
N ASP A 63 10.31 -10.14 29.60
CA ASP A 63 10.48 -8.69 29.81
C ASP A 63 10.71 -7.92 28.51
N ASP A 64 11.45 -8.50 27.55
CA ASP A 64 11.82 -7.81 26.31
C ASP A 64 10.62 -7.67 25.34
N SER A 65 9.77 -8.71 25.27
CA SER A 65 8.53 -8.68 24.47
C SER A 65 7.46 -7.75 25.04
N SER A 66 7.33 -7.69 26.37
CA SER A 66 6.46 -6.74 27.08
C SER A 66 6.88 -5.29 26.78
N SER A 67 8.20 -5.03 26.79
CA SER A 67 8.76 -3.71 26.50
C SER A 67 8.56 -3.29 25.02
N SER A 68 8.67 -4.24 24.09
CA SER A 68 8.46 -3.99 22.65
C SER A 68 7.00 -3.67 22.35
N LEU A 69 6.06 -4.43 22.91
CA LEU A 69 4.63 -4.16 22.78
C LEU A 69 4.25 -2.79 23.35
N GLU A 70 4.79 -2.42 24.52
CA GLU A 70 4.57 -1.10 25.11
C GLU A 70 5.06 0.02 24.18
N LEU A 71 6.23 -0.15 23.55
CA LEU A 71 6.78 0.82 22.60
C LEU A 71 5.89 0.98 21.37
N VAL A 72 5.35 -0.13 20.83
CA VAL A 72 4.42 -0.12 19.68
C VAL A 72 3.11 0.55 20.05
N LEU A 73 2.54 0.25 21.22
CA LEU A 73 1.32 0.89 21.71
C LEU A 73 1.52 2.39 21.95
N LYS A 74 2.69 2.77 22.47
CA LYS A 74 3.07 4.18 22.64
C LYS A 74 3.16 4.89 21.30
N TYR A 75 3.87 4.31 20.32
CA TYR A 75 3.89 4.84 18.96
C TYR A 75 2.48 4.94 18.39
N HIS A 76 1.67 3.89 18.57
CA HIS A 76 0.31 3.84 18.06
C HIS A 76 -0.57 4.96 18.65
N ASN A 77 -0.42 5.28 19.92
CA ASN A 77 -1.21 6.35 20.53
C ASN A 77 -0.65 7.74 20.22
N GLN A 78 0.66 7.92 20.26
CA GLN A 78 1.33 9.20 20.02
C GLN A 78 1.13 9.71 18.58
N THR A 79 1.08 8.79 17.61
CA THR A 79 0.97 9.15 16.20
C THR A 79 -0.47 9.20 15.69
N LYS A 80 -1.49 9.13 16.55
CA LYS A 80 -2.88 9.43 16.17
C LYS A 80 -3.07 10.93 15.94
N HIS A 81 -3.98 11.28 15.05
CA HIS A 81 -4.56 12.62 15.09
C HIS A 81 -5.63 12.66 16.17
N SER A 82 -5.79 13.83 16.80
CA SER A 82 -6.83 14.08 17.78
C SER A 82 -7.58 15.37 17.42
N LEU A 83 -8.76 15.55 17.98
CA LEU A 83 -9.52 16.80 17.83
C LEU A 83 -8.77 18.03 18.35
N ASN A 84 -7.83 17.82 19.28
CA ASN A 84 -7.04 18.87 19.91
C ASN A 84 -5.69 19.13 19.21
N GLY A 85 -5.36 18.35 18.17
CA GLY A 85 -4.11 18.52 17.44
C GLY A 85 -3.72 17.28 16.62
N TYR A 86 -2.98 17.54 15.55
CA TYR A 86 -2.38 16.50 14.73
C TYR A 86 -1.14 15.87 15.40
N ALA A 87 -0.82 14.63 15.03
CA ALA A 87 0.45 14.00 15.39
C ALA A 87 1.64 14.90 15.04
N ARG A 88 2.73 14.79 15.80
CA ARG A 88 3.90 15.66 15.61
C ARG A 88 4.53 15.41 14.24
N GLY A 89 4.73 16.52 13.53
CA GLY A 89 5.38 16.58 12.23
C GLY A 89 6.31 17.78 12.16
N PRO A 90 6.96 18.00 11.01
CA PRO A 90 7.78 19.18 10.79
C PRO A 90 6.95 20.46 10.93
N ARG A 91 7.56 21.57 11.39
CA ARG A 91 6.88 22.87 11.58
C ARG A 91 6.59 23.63 10.27
N GLY A 92 6.83 22.98 9.13
CA GLY A 92 6.71 23.50 7.77
C GLY A 92 7.42 22.55 6.79
N LEU A 93 7.11 22.65 5.50
CA LEU A 93 7.78 21.82 4.48
C LEU A 93 8.96 22.57 3.88
N ASP A 94 10.14 21.97 4.02
CA ASP A 94 11.37 22.43 3.37
C ASP A 94 11.46 21.84 1.96
N TRP A 95 10.77 22.46 1.02
CA TRP A 95 10.68 22.02 -0.38
C TRP A 95 12.04 21.96 -1.08
N ALA A 96 12.99 22.82 -0.69
CA ALA A 96 14.35 22.82 -1.25
C ALA A 96 15.15 21.57 -0.82
N ASN A 97 14.71 20.92 0.26
CA ASN A 97 15.28 19.69 0.80
C ASN A 97 14.32 18.49 0.69
N GLN A 98 13.34 18.55 -0.23
CA GLN A 98 12.48 17.42 -0.50
C GLN A 98 13.32 16.20 -0.91
N PRO A 99 13.07 15.00 -0.32
CA PRO A 99 13.77 13.79 -0.70
C PRO A 99 13.59 13.49 -2.18
N ASN A 100 14.69 13.14 -2.85
CA ASN A 100 14.64 12.63 -4.21
C ASN A 100 13.68 11.42 -4.25
N PRO A 101 12.63 11.44 -5.09
CA PRO A 101 11.66 10.35 -5.17
C PRO A 101 12.21 9.11 -5.88
N PHE A 102 13.49 9.09 -6.25
CA PHE A 102 14.16 8.02 -6.96
C PHE A 102 15.47 7.62 -6.27
N ARG A 103 15.48 6.44 -5.65
CA ARG A 103 16.70 5.75 -5.24
C ARG A 103 17.40 5.28 -6.51
N ARG A 104 18.72 5.43 -6.55
CA ARG A 104 19.59 4.94 -7.61
C ARG A 104 20.81 4.31 -6.98
N TYR A 105 21.24 3.18 -7.51
CA TYR A 105 22.51 2.55 -7.17
C TYR A 105 23.55 2.94 -8.23
N LEU A 106 24.22 4.07 -7.97
CA LEU A 106 25.18 4.68 -8.87
C LEU A 106 26.32 3.72 -9.20
N SER A 107 26.60 3.51 -10.48
CA SER A 107 27.60 2.57 -11.04
C SER A 107 27.17 1.10 -11.09
N ALA A 108 25.96 0.75 -10.65
CA ALA A 108 25.39 -0.57 -10.94
C ALA A 108 25.10 -0.69 -12.45
N PRO A 109 25.38 -1.84 -13.11
CA PRO A 109 24.99 -2.08 -14.48
C PRO A 109 23.48 -1.91 -14.67
N LEU A 110 23.07 -1.15 -15.68
CA LEU A 110 21.66 -0.85 -15.95
C LEU A 110 21.15 -1.72 -17.10
N LEU A 111 20.13 -2.52 -16.82
CA LEU A 111 19.42 -3.32 -17.82
C LEU A 111 18.07 -2.66 -18.12
N PRO A 112 17.85 -2.13 -19.34
CA PRO A 112 16.60 -1.46 -19.68
C PRO A 112 15.43 -2.46 -19.75
N LEU A 113 14.29 -2.10 -19.16
CA LEU A 113 13.03 -2.80 -19.39
C LEU A 113 12.30 -2.16 -20.57
N GLN A 114 11.44 -2.96 -21.21
CA GLN A 114 10.66 -2.51 -22.35
C GLN A 114 9.42 -1.76 -21.87
N HIS A 115 9.21 -0.56 -22.40
CA HIS A 115 7.88 0.02 -22.34
C HIS A 115 6.96 -0.77 -23.28
N PRO A 116 5.84 -1.35 -22.80
CA PRO A 116 4.84 -1.93 -23.69
C PRO A 116 4.44 -0.88 -24.73
N ASN A 117 4.57 -1.23 -26.02
CA ASN A 117 4.37 -0.29 -27.10
C ASN A 117 2.87 -0.06 -27.25
N HIS A 118 2.35 1.10 -26.83
CA HIS A 118 0.92 1.44 -26.96
C HIS A 118 0.39 1.36 -28.41
N ASP A 119 1.28 1.44 -29.42
CA ASP A 119 0.91 1.39 -30.84
C ASP A 119 1.00 -0.02 -31.46
N ILE A 120 1.58 -1.02 -30.77
CA ILE A 120 1.82 -2.39 -31.31
C ILE A 120 1.24 -3.48 -30.39
N ASP A 121 1.29 -3.27 -29.07
CA ASP A 121 0.59 -4.12 -28.10
C ASP A 121 -0.88 -3.70 -28.11
N ASP A 122 -1.63 -4.27 -29.05
CA ASP A 122 -3.08 -4.15 -29.09
C ASP A 122 -3.63 -4.51 -27.70
N ASP A 123 -4.41 -3.60 -27.11
CA ASP A 123 -5.10 -3.83 -25.84
C ASP A 123 -6.01 -5.08 -25.94
N SER A 124 -6.21 -5.63 -27.15
CA SER A 124 -6.84 -6.92 -27.46
C SER A 124 -6.31 -8.11 -26.66
N ASP A 125 -5.02 -8.12 -26.31
CA ASP A 125 -4.39 -9.23 -25.59
C ASP A 125 -4.45 -9.07 -24.06
N SER A 126 -4.89 -7.93 -23.55
CA SER A 126 -5.13 -7.75 -22.12
C SER A 126 -6.50 -8.31 -21.74
N PRO A 127 -6.60 -9.20 -20.73
CA PRO A 127 -7.89 -9.60 -20.20
C PRO A 127 -8.68 -8.40 -19.69
N LEU A 128 -10.01 -8.54 -19.68
CA LEU A 128 -10.87 -7.58 -19.01
C LEU A 128 -10.57 -7.58 -17.51
N TYR A 129 -10.66 -6.42 -16.87
CA TYR A 129 -10.41 -6.32 -15.44
C TYR A 129 -11.37 -7.20 -14.63
N SER A 130 -12.62 -7.31 -15.07
CA SER A 130 -13.62 -8.16 -14.42
C SER A 130 -13.25 -9.64 -14.47
N THR A 131 -12.64 -10.13 -15.55
CA THR A 131 -12.37 -11.56 -15.73
C THR A 131 -11.24 -12.09 -14.84
N LEU A 132 -10.33 -11.22 -14.39
CA LEU A 132 -9.26 -11.62 -13.45
C LEU A 132 -9.80 -12.18 -12.13
N PHE A 133 -11.00 -11.75 -11.72
CA PHE A 133 -11.62 -12.22 -10.48
C PHE A 133 -12.37 -13.55 -10.67
N ASP A 134 -12.54 -14.01 -11.92
CA ASP A 134 -13.21 -15.27 -12.24
C ASP A 134 -12.22 -16.38 -12.57
N SER A 135 -11.19 -16.08 -13.36
CA SER A 135 -10.10 -17.00 -13.65
C SER A 135 -8.88 -16.24 -14.14
N LEU A 136 -7.69 -16.69 -13.74
CA LEU A 136 -6.44 -16.19 -14.29
C LEU A 136 -6.20 -16.73 -15.72
N PRO A 137 -5.60 -15.93 -16.62
CA PRO A 137 -5.19 -16.42 -17.93
C PRO A 137 -4.09 -17.49 -17.81
N PRO A 138 -3.77 -18.23 -18.90
CA PRO A 138 -2.64 -19.16 -18.90
C PRO A 138 -1.32 -18.45 -18.54
N PRO A 139 -0.48 -19.06 -17.69
CA PRO A 139 0.77 -18.44 -17.25
C PRO A 139 1.71 -18.18 -18.42
N LYS A 140 2.16 -16.94 -18.57
CA LYS A 140 3.18 -16.57 -19.55
C LYS A 140 4.59 -16.97 -19.06
N PRO A 141 5.56 -17.25 -19.95
CA PRO A 141 6.93 -17.56 -19.54
C PRO A 141 7.63 -16.34 -18.91
N ILE A 142 8.61 -16.58 -18.03
CA ILE A 142 9.51 -15.52 -17.55
C ILE A 142 10.42 -15.09 -18.70
N SER A 143 10.35 -13.82 -19.06
CA SER A 143 11.09 -13.23 -20.18
C SER A 143 11.25 -11.73 -19.97
N LEU A 144 12.13 -11.08 -20.73
CA LEU A 144 12.25 -9.62 -20.72
C LEU A 144 10.89 -8.91 -20.91
N PRO A 145 10.05 -9.25 -21.90
CA PRO A 145 8.73 -8.64 -22.05
C PRO A 145 7.81 -8.79 -20.83
N THR A 146 7.75 -9.98 -20.23
CA THR A 146 6.84 -10.26 -19.11
C THR A 146 7.32 -9.62 -17.80
N ILE A 147 8.63 -9.57 -17.55
CA ILE A 147 9.21 -8.80 -16.43
C ILE A 147 8.99 -7.29 -16.63
N SER A 148 9.17 -6.80 -17.85
CA SER A 148 8.93 -5.39 -18.17
C SER A 148 7.47 -5.01 -17.93
N HIS A 149 6.54 -5.83 -18.42
CA HIS A 149 5.10 -5.68 -18.20
C HIS A 149 4.74 -5.66 -16.72
N LEU A 150 5.24 -6.62 -15.93
CA LEU A 150 4.98 -6.69 -14.49
C LEU A 150 5.33 -5.36 -13.80
N PHE A 151 6.56 -4.87 -13.97
CA PHE A 151 7.00 -3.63 -13.34
C PHE A 151 6.28 -2.40 -13.89
N TYR A 152 5.98 -2.37 -15.20
CA TYR A 152 5.28 -1.27 -15.86
C TYR A 152 3.84 -1.08 -15.36
N HIS A 153 3.15 -2.19 -15.07
CA HIS A 153 1.77 -2.21 -14.62
C HIS A 153 1.60 -2.30 -13.09
N SER A 154 2.68 -2.27 -12.31
CA SER A 154 2.63 -2.30 -10.84
C SER A 154 3.33 -1.12 -10.15
N LEU A 155 4.57 -0.81 -10.52
CA LEU A 155 5.45 0.09 -9.76
C LEU A 155 6.03 1.25 -10.59
N ALA A 156 5.90 1.21 -11.92
CA ALA A 156 6.42 2.26 -12.80
C ALA A 156 5.67 3.59 -12.69
N LEU A 157 6.25 4.62 -13.29
CA LEU A 157 5.57 5.90 -13.48
C LEU A 157 4.32 5.73 -14.35
N SER A 158 3.20 6.28 -13.90
CA SER A 158 1.89 6.21 -14.56
C SER A 158 1.50 7.50 -15.27
N ALA A 159 1.98 8.64 -14.78
CA ALA A 159 1.77 9.96 -15.38
C ALA A 159 2.74 10.99 -14.80
N TRP A 160 2.85 12.14 -15.45
CA TRP A 160 3.44 13.34 -14.89
C TRP A 160 2.35 14.39 -14.68
N LYS A 161 2.33 15.03 -13.51
CA LYS A 161 1.46 16.17 -13.22
C LYS A 161 2.28 17.44 -13.23
N THR A 162 1.73 18.49 -13.83
CA THR A 162 2.33 19.82 -13.86
C THR A 162 1.28 20.83 -13.42
N THR A 163 1.62 21.64 -12.42
CA THR A 163 0.81 22.77 -11.97
C THR A 163 1.73 23.97 -11.74
N GLY A 164 1.49 25.08 -12.43
CA GLY A 164 2.41 26.23 -12.41
C GLY A 164 3.80 25.83 -12.91
N SER A 165 4.83 26.09 -12.10
CA SER A 165 6.22 25.71 -12.37
C SER A 165 6.64 24.35 -11.81
N SER A 166 5.74 23.64 -11.12
CA SER A 166 6.05 22.39 -10.44
C SER A 166 5.59 21.20 -11.27
N THR A 167 6.49 20.23 -11.46
CA THR A 167 6.21 18.97 -12.13
C THR A 167 6.62 17.80 -11.24
N TRP A 168 5.74 16.82 -11.08
CA TRP A 168 6.02 15.63 -10.28
C TRP A 168 5.47 14.35 -10.91
N PRO A 169 6.15 13.21 -10.71
CA PRO A 169 5.72 11.93 -11.23
C PRO A 169 4.62 11.32 -10.35
N LEU A 170 3.73 10.55 -10.97
CA LEU A 170 2.83 9.61 -10.31
C LEU A 170 3.29 8.19 -10.63
N ARG A 171 3.09 7.26 -9.69
CA ARG A 171 3.31 5.83 -9.92
C ARG A 171 1.97 5.09 -10.04
N VAL A 172 2.02 3.82 -10.45
CA VAL A 172 0.84 2.95 -10.51
C VAL A 172 0.31 2.61 -9.11
N ASN A 173 1.20 2.20 -8.20
CA ASN A 173 0.86 2.11 -6.78
C ASN A 173 0.71 3.52 -6.18
N PRO A 174 -0.31 3.75 -5.35
CA PRO A 174 -0.48 5.03 -4.67
C PRO A 174 0.54 5.13 -3.52
N SER A 175 0.80 6.36 -3.11
CA SER A 175 1.63 6.63 -1.95
C SER A 175 1.09 7.81 -1.18
N SER A 176 1.18 7.71 0.13
CA SER A 176 0.99 8.80 1.08
C SER A 176 1.70 10.08 0.61
N GLY A 177 0.94 11.13 0.30
CA GLY A 177 1.50 12.40 -0.15
C GLY A 177 2.28 12.36 -1.47
N ASN A 178 2.21 11.25 -2.22
CA ASN A 178 3.01 10.98 -3.42
C ASN A 178 4.53 11.00 -3.15
N LEU A 179 4.97 10.42 -2.03
CA LEU A 179 6.39 10.42 -1.59
C LEU A 179 7.14 9.14 -1.95
N HIS A 180 6.42 8.04 -2.18
CA HIS A 180 6.90 6.75 -2.66
C HIS A 180 8.12 6.23 -1.88
N PRO A 181 8.00 5.92 -0.57
CA PRO A 181 9.09 5.36 0.23
C PRO A 181 9.52 3.96 -0.23
N THR A 182 8.62 3.24 -0.93
CA THR A 182 8.82 1.86 -1.34
C THR A 182 9.79 1.71 -2.50
N GLU A 183 10.80 0.87 -2.33
CA GLU A 183 11.70 0.37 -3.38
C GLU A 183 11.45 -1.13 -3.63
N ALA A 184 11.88 -1.61 -4.80
CA ALA A 184 11.68 -2.99 -5.20
C ALA A 184 12.95 -3.60 -5.79
N TYR A 185 13.14 -4.89 -5.51
CA TYR A 185 14.27 -5.68 -5.96
C TYR A 185 13.78 -6.89 -6.74
N LEU A 186 14.30 -7.12 -7.94
CA LEU A 186 14.11 -8.38 -8.65
C LEU A 186 15.27 -9.31 -8.32
N ILE A 187 14.95 -10.48 -7.76
CA ILE A 187 15.89 -11.59 -7.59
C ILE A 187 15.39 -12.71 -8.50
N ALA A 188 16.19 -13.10 -9.49
CA ALA A 188 15.74 -13.96 -10.56
C ALA A 188 16.79 -14.98 -11.01
N PRO A 189 16.36 -16.13 -11.58
CA PRO A 189 17.23 -17.00 -12.36
C PRO A 189 17.72 -16.27 -13.62
N PRO A 190 18.59 -16.88 -14.45
CA PRO A 190 18.89 -16.34 -15.77
C PRO A 190 17.61 -16.08 -16.57
N ILE A 191 17.48 -14.90 -17.16
CA ILE A 191 16.35 -14.52 -18.01
C ILE A 191 16.92 -14.16 -19.39
N PRO A 192 16.60 -14.94 -20.44
CA PRO A 192 17.11 -14.67 -21.78
C PRO A 192 16.86 -13.22 -22.22
N SER A 193 17.87 -12.61 -22.85
CA SER A 193 17.89 -11.20 -23.26
C SER A 193 17.92 -10.16 -22.14
N LEU A 194 17.87 -10.56 -20.87
CA LEU A 194 18.03 -9.67 -19.72
C LEU A 194 19.33 -9.96 -18.96
N SER A 195 19.55 -11.21 -18.51
CA SER A 195 20.79 -11.63 -17.84
C SER A 195 21.06 -13.12 -18.09
N GLN A 196 22.32 -13.48 -18.38
CA GLN A 196 22.76 -14.87 -18.61
C GLN A 196 23.02 -15.64 -17.31
N SER A 197 23.09 -14.94 -16.18
CA SER A 197 23.30 -15.50 -14.84
C SER A 197 22.16 -15.09 -13.92
N ALA A 198 21.94 -15.86 -12.85
CA ALA A 198 21.03 -15.47 -11.78
C ALA A 198 21.54 -14.20 -11.09
N PHE A 199 20.64 -13.33 -10.66
CA PHE A 199 21.00 -11.97 -10.23
C PHE A 199 20.02 -11.37 -9.23
N VAL A 200 20.52 -10.39 -8.48
CA VAL A 200 19.76 -9.44 -7.66
C VAL A 200 19.87 -8.07 -8.33
N SER A 201 18.75 -7.38 -8.51
CA SER A 201 18.73 -6.03 -9.08
C SER A 201 17.72 -5.14 -8.38
N HIS A 202 18.04 -3.85 -8.28
CA HIS A 202 17.12 -2.81 -7.82
C HIS A 202 16.31 -2.27 -9.02
N TYR A 203 15.00 -2.12 -8.88
CA TYR A 203 14.16 -1.54 -9.93
C TYR A 203 14.20 -0.01 -9.86
N ALA A 204 14.68 0.64 -10.93
CA ALA A 204 14.74 2.09 -11.06
C ALA A 204 13.51 2.60 -11.85
N PRO A 205 12.46 3.12 -11.18
CA PRO A 205 11.18 3.38 -11.83
C PRO A 205 11.20 4.59 -12.78
N LYS A 206 12.14 5.53 -12.61
CA LYS A 206 12.28 6.68 -13.51
C LYS A 206 12.82 6.26 -14.88
N GLU A 207 13.81 5.39 -14.88
CA GLU A 207 14.44 4.84 -16.08
C GLU A 207 13.70 3.62 -16.62
N HIS A 208 12.73 3.09 -15.87
CA HIS A 208 12.09 1.80 -16.12
C HIS A 208 13.14 0.73 -16.47
N SER A 209 14.04 0.50 -15.53
CA SER A 209 15.24 -0.32 -15.73
C SER A 209 15.61 -1.06 -14.44
N LEU A 210 16.47 -2.07 -14.56
CA LEU A 210 17.00 -2.84 -13.45
C LEU A 210 18.48 -2.49 -13.25
N GLU A 211 18.84 -2.04 -12.04
CA GLU A 211 20.21 -1.84 -11.60
C GLU A 211 20.73 -3.14 -11.00
N VAL A 212 21.55 -3.89 -11.73
CA VAL A 212 22.12 -5.16 -11.27
C VAL A 212 23.02 -4.89 -10.09
N ARG A 213 22.68 -5.45 -8.94
CA ARG A 213 23.41 -5.27 -7.68
C ARG A 213 24.40 -6.39 -7.46
N ALA A 214 24.03 -7.63 -7.72
CA ALA A 214 24.91 -8.78 -7.56
C ALA A 214 24.49 -9.93 -8.48
N HIS A 215 25.44 -10.80 -8.82
CA HIS A 215 25.15 -12.12 -9.37
C HIS A 215 25.11 -13.16 -8.26
N ILE A 216 24.18 -14.11 -8.33
CA ILE A 216 23.98 -15.15 -7.31
C ILE A 216 24.30 -16.53 -7.89
N PRO A 217 24.53 -17.55 -7.04
CA PRO A 217 24.78 -18.91 -7.51
C PRO A 217 23.67 -19.42 -8.43
N SER A 218 24.04 -20.01 -9.57
CA SER A 218 23.08 -20.53 -10.56
C SER A 218 22.20 -21.66 -10.02
N SER A 219 22.64 -22.32 -8.95
CA SER A 219 21.90 -23.37 -8.24
C SER A 219 20.83 -22.83 -7.29
N PHE A 220 20.82 -21.54 -6.96
CA PHE A 220 19.92 -20.99 -5.93
C PHE A 220 18.43 -21.24 -6.27
N PHE A 221 18.00 -20.89 -7.47
CA PHE A 221 16.60 -21.12 -7.88
C PHE A 221 16.25 -22.61 -8.03
N PRO A 222 17.00 -23.42 -8.80
CA PRO A 222 16.72 -24.85 -8.95
C PRO A 222 16.69 -25.63 -7.63
N ASN A 223 17.46 -25.20 -6.61
CA ASN A 223 17.52 -25.89 -5.32
C ASN A 223 16.35 -25.57 -4.40
N PHE A 224 15.74 -24.39 -4.52
CA PHE A 224 14.89 -23.85 -3.48
C PHE A 224 13.51 -23.41 -3.92
N PHE A 225 13.29 -23.18 -5.21
CA PHE A 225 12.05 -22.59 -5.72
C PHE A 225 11.48 -23.38 -6.91
N PRO A 226 10.16 -23.30 -7.15
CA PRO A 226 9.54 -23.95 -8.30
C PRO A 226 10.16 -23.47 -9.62
N GLU A 227 10.07 -24.31 -10.66
CA GLU A 227 10.40 -23.87 -12.01
C GLU A 227 9.57 -22.65 -12.44
N ASN A 228 10.16 -21.81 -13.28
CA ASN A 228 9.53 -20.58 -13.77
C ASN A 228 9.05 -19.64 -12.65
N SER A 229 9.80 -19.55 -11.55
CA SER A 229 9.55 -18.59 -10.46
C SER A 229 10.70 -17.59 -10.29
N PHE A 230 10.39 -16.47 -9.63
CA PHE A 230 11.33 -15.44 -9.23
C PHE A 230 10.83 -14.74 -7.96
N LEU A 231 11.68 -13.89 -7.36
CA LEU A 231 11.34 -13.17 -6.14
C LEU A 231 11.31 -11.66 -6.37
N ILE A 232 10.44 -10.98 -5.63
CA ILE A 232 10.42 -9.53 -5.51
C ILE A 232 10.64 -9.18 -4.04
N GLY A 233 11.77 -8.55 -3.75
CA GLY A 233 12.02 -7.93 -2.45
C GLY A 233 11.44 -6.53 -2.40
N ILE A 234 10.83 -6.14 -1.28
CA ILE A 234 10.30 -4.80 -1.03
C ILE A 234 11.02 -4.20 0.17
N SER A 235 11.42 -2.94 0.06
CA SER A 235 11.99 -2.15 1.14
C SER A 235 11.35 -0.76 1.22
N SER A 236 11.53 -0.07 2.35
CA SER A 236 11.01 1.26 2.59
C SER A 236 12.09 2.21 3.08
N ILE A 237 12.12 3.41 2.51
CA ILE A 237 12.97 4.52 2.96
C ILE A 237 12.11 5.46 3.81
N PHE A 238 12.11 5.24 5.13
CA PHE A 238 11.24 5.98 6.06
C PHE A 238 11.41 7.49 5.99
N TRP A 239 12.63 7.97 5.68
CA TRP A 239 12.92 9.38 5.54
C TRP A 239 12.01 10.09 4.51
N ARG A 240 11.64 9.44 3.41
CA ARG A 240 10.77 10.05 2.39
C ARG A 240 9.43 10.49 2.98
N GLU A 241 8.80 9.61 3.77
CA GLU A 241 7.55 9.93 4.48
C GLU A 241 7.78 10.87 5.66
N ALA A 242 8.87 10.68 6.41
CA ALA A 242 9.18 11.44 7.62
C ALA A 242 9.46 12.93 7.33
N TRP A 243 10.00 13.25 6.16
CA TRP A 243 10.20 14.63 5.70
C TRP A 243 8.88 15.43 5.71
N LYS A 244 7.73 14.80 5.40
CA LYS A 244 6.42 15.45 5.39
C LYS A 244 5.59 15.17 6.64
N TYR A 245 5.56 13.92 7.07
CA TYR A 245 4.61 13.42 8.07
C TYR A 245 5.21 13.19 9.45
N GLY A 246 6.53 13.42 9.60
CA GLY A 246 7.26 13.23 10.85
C GLY A 246 7.00 11.88 11.48
N GLU A 247 6.56 11.87 12.74
CA GLU A 247 6.39 10.64 13.51
C GLU A 247 5.41 9.65 12.88
N ARG A 248 4.47 10.07 12.01
CA ARG A 248 3.51 9.16 11.36
C ARG A 248 4.11 8.31 10.25
N ALA A 249 5.31 8.62 9.78
CA ALA A 249 5.89 8.02 8.58
C ALA A 249 5.91 6.48 8.60
N PHE A 250 6.21 5.85 9.73
CA PHE A 250 6.23 4.39 9.82
C PHE A 250 4.87 3.76 9.49
N ARG A 251 3.74 4.42 9.79
CA ARG A 251 2.40 3.92 9.38
C ARG A 251 2.23 4.00 7.87
N TYR A 252 2.64 5.11 7.28
CA TYR A 252 2.45 5.37 5.86
C TYR A 252 3.32 4.46 5.01
N CYS A 253 4.56 4.18 5.42
CA CYS A 253 5.40 3.18 4.77
C CYS A 253 4.72 1.79 4.75
N ASN A 254 4.16 1.33 5.89
CA ASN A 254 3.43 0.06 5.93
C ASN A 254 2.18 0.03 5.03
N HIS A 255 1.43 1.14 4.94
CA HIS A 255 0.31 1.24 4.01
C HIS A 255 0.77 1.18 2.54
N ASP A 256 1.88 1.86 2.22
CA ASP A 256 2.45 1.89 0.88
C ASP A 256 2.98 0.51 0.45
N VAL A 257 3.55 -0.27 1.37
CA VAL A 257 3.91 -1.68 1.15
C VAL A 257 2.69 -2.52 0.79
N GLY A 258 1.60 -2.43 1.57
CA GLY A 258 0.36 -3.14 1.27
C GLY A 258 -0.21 -2.80 -0.12
N HIS A 259 -0.10 -1.53 -0.51
CA HIS A 259 -0.47 -1.10 -1.85
C HIS A 259 0.47 -1.63 -2.95
N ALA A 260 1.78 -1.71 -2.71
CA ALA A 260 2.74 -2.28 -3.64
C ALA A 260 2.47 -3.78 -3.86
N ILE A 261 2.22 -4.55 -2.78
CA ILE A 261 1.83 -5.95 -2.84
C ILE A 261 0.56 -6.12 -3.68
N ALA A 262 -0.47 -5.30 -3.44
CA ALA A 262 -1.71 -5.36 -4.21
C ALA A 262 -1.51 -5.04 -5.70
N ALA A 263 -0.70 -4.02 -6.03
CA ALA A 263 -0.39 -3.65 -7.41
C ALA A 263 0.39 -4.76 -8.13
N LEU A 264 1.38 -5.36 -7.47
CA LEU A 264 2.14 -6.49 -7.98
C LEU A 264 1.26 -7.73 -8.17
N SER A 265 0.36 -8.02 -7.22
CA SER A 265 -0.56 -9.15 -7.30
C SER A 265 -1.49 -9.04 -8.51
N ILE A 266 -2.04 -7.86 -8.79
CA ILE A 266 -2.90 -7.65 -9.97
C ILE A 266 -2.09 -7.70 -11.28
N ALA A 267 -0.87 -7.14 -11.31
CA ALA A 267 -0.01 -7.19 -12.49
C ALA A 267 0.48 -8.61 -12.80
N ALA A 268 0.79 -9.41 -11.76
CA ALA A 268 1.13 -10.82 -11.90
C ALA A 268 -0.07 -11.63 -12.42
N ALA A 269 -1.27 -11.36 -11.89
CA ALA A 269 -2.51 -12.00 -12.34
C ALA A 269 -2.80 -11.73 -13.83
N ASP A 270 -2.50 -10.54 -14.35
CA ASP A 270 -2.61 -10.21 -15.80
C ASP A 270 -1.72 -11.11 -16.69
N LEU A 271 -0.62 -11.62 -16.13
CA LEU A 271 0.32 -12.51 -16.79
C LEU A 271 0.05 -14.00 -16.54
N GLY A 272 -1.03 -14.32 -15.82
CA GLY A 272 -1.36 -15.69 -15.43
C GLY A 272 -0.47 -16.23 -14.31
N TRP A 273 0.21 -15.36 -13.59
CA TRP A 273 1.02 -15.70 -12.43
C TRP A 273 0.24 -15.53 -11.13
N ASP A 274 0.65 -16.28 -10.11
CA ASP A 274 0.25 -16.06 -8.74
C ASP A 274 1.43 -15.45 -7.96
N LEU A 275 1.12 -14.80 -6.84
CA LEU A 275 2.08 -14.11 -6.01
C LEU A 275 1.79 -14.43 -4.54
N LYS A 276 2.82 -14.79 -3.77
CA LYS A 276 2.70 -15.08 -2.34
C LYS A 276 3.79 -14.39 -1.52
N LEU A 277 3.40 -13.77 -0.42
CA LEU A 277 4.29 -13.24 0.60
C LEU A 277 4.95 -14.39 1.35
N LEU A 278 6.28 -14.40 1.37
CA LEU A 278 7.09 -15.37 2.09
C LEU A 278 7.29 -14.91 3.54
N ASP A 279 6.27 -15.18 4.36
CA ASP A 279 6.20 -14.63 5.72
C ASP A 279 7.09 -15.37 6.75
N ALA A 280 7.91 -16.35 6.38
CA ALA A 280 8.79 -17.01 7.34
C ALA A 280 10.16 -16.31 7.54
N PHE A 281 10.62 -15.52 6.56
CA PHE A 281 11.93 -14.87 6.62
C PHE A 281 11.96 -13.67 7.58
N GLY A 282 13.03 -13.56 8.36
CA GLY A 282 13.28 -12.44 9.26
C GLY A 282 13.98 -11.27 8.57
N ALA A 283 14.10 -10.14 9.27
CA ALA A 283 14.73 -8.94 8.72
C ALA A 283 16.18 -9.16 8.23
N ASP A 284 16.96 -10.00 8.92
CA ASP A 284 18.33 -10.33 8.54
C ASP A 284 18.43 -11.11 7.23
N ASP A 285 17.52 -12.06 6.99
CA ASP A 285 17.45 -12.81 5.74
C ASP A 285 17.17 -11.85 4.57
N LEU A 286 16.22 -10.94 4.77
CA LEU A 286 15.84 -9.94 3.77
C LEU A 286 16.98 -8.96 3.46
N LYS A 287 17.70 -8.47 4.48
CA LYS A 287 18.89 -7.60 4.27
C LYS A 287 19.95 -8.30 3.46
N ARG A 288 20.27 -9.57 3.78
CA ARG A 288 21.28 -10.36 3.06
C ARG A 288 20.88 -10.60 1.61
N LEU A 289 19.61 -10.98 1.38
CA LEU A 289 19.09 -11.26 0.05
C LEU A 289 19.11 -10.01 -0.86
N MET A 290 18.76 -8.84 -0.33
CA MET A 290 18.69 -7.59 -1.09
C MET A 290 20.00 -6.77 -1.07
N GLY A 291 20.99 -7.16 -0.25
CA GLY A 291 22.25 -6.44 -0.10
C GLY A 291 22.09 -5.09 0.59
N LEU A 292 21.22 -5.03 1.61
CA LEU A 292 20.96 -3.82 2.38
C LEU A 292 21.94 -3.70 3.56
N PRO A 293 22.42 -2.48 3.85
CA PRO A 293 23.36 -2.26 4.95
C PRO A 293 22.68 -2.42 6.31
N GLU A 294 23.50 -2.67 7.34
CA GLU A 294 23.05 -2.55 8.73
C GLU A 294 22.74 -1.08 9.06
N PHE A 295 21.69 -0.87 9.85
CA PHE A 295 21.30 0.46 10.29
C PHE A 295 21.57 0.63 11.80
N GLN A 296 22.16 1.77 12.15
CA GLN A 296 22.31 2.22 13.51
C GLN A 296 21.67 3.60 13.64
N LEU A 297 20.82 3.76 14.66
CA LEU A 297 20.15 5.03 14.91
C LEU A 297 21.20 6.09 15.29
N PRO A 298 21.33 7.20 14.56
CA PRO A 298 22.31 8.22 14.89
C PRO A 298 22.01 8.93 16.21
N GLU A 299 23.08 9.33 16.90
CA GLU A 299 23.02 10.15 18.10
C GLU A 299 22.88 11.62 17.73
N GLY A 300 21.81 12.27 18.18
CA GLY A 300 21.60 13.69 17.95
C GLY A 300 20.14 14.09 17.99
N LYS A 301 19.89 15.34 18.37
CA LYS A 301 18.55 15.94 18.33
C LYS A 301 18.58 17.16 17.43
N GLY A 302 17.72 17.19 16.42
CA GLY A 302 17.55 18.35 15.54
C GLY A 302 17.85 18.05 14.07
N LYS A 303 17.93 19.13 13.30
CA LYS A 303 18.24 19.07 11.86
C LYS A 303 19.76 18.94 11.69
N ALA A 304 20.21 17.94 10.94
CA ALA A 304 21.63 17.69 10.66
C ALA A 304 21.80 16.90 9.36
N GLU A 305 23.03 16.80 8.85
CA GLU A 305 23.36 15.88 7.74
C GLU A 305 23.46 14.45 8.30
N LEU A 306 22.40 13.65 8.12
CA LEU A 306 22.30 12.27 8.64
C LEU A 306 22.00 11.29 7.48
N PRO A 307 22.92 11.07 6.53
CA PRO A 307 22.68 10.19 5.37
C PRO A 307 22.28 8.76 5.76
N GLU A 308 22.67 8.29 6.95
CA GLU A 308 22.30 6.99 7.50
C GLU A 308 20.80 6.79 7.69
N ILE A 309 20.00 7.86 7.87
CA ILE A 309 18.54 7.73 8.02
C ILE A 309 17.81 7.53 6.68
N GLU A 310 18.53 7.66 5.56
CA GLU A 310 18.04 7.30 4.23
C GLU A 310 18.18 5.79 3.95
N PHE A 311 18.53 4.97 4.95
CA PHE A 311 18.60 3.53 4.80
C PHE A 311 17.28 2.93 4.30
N GLU A 312 17.39 1.76 3.72
CA GLU A 312 16.25 0.95 3.27
C GLU A 312 15.91 -0.08 4.35
N HIS A 313 14.72 0.02 4.92
CA HIS A 313 14.17 -0.98 5.82
C HIS A 313 13.64 -2.16 5.00
N PRO A 314 14.05 -3.42 5.28
CA PRO A 314 13.54 -4.59 4.59
C PRO A 314 12.09 -4.90 5.00
N ASP A 315 11.11 -4.68 4.12
CA ASP A 315 9.70 -4.90 4.46
C ASP A 315 9.29 -6.35 4.26
N CYS A 316 9.45 -6.88 3.04
CA CYS A 316 8.98 -8.22 2.72
C CYS A 316 9.60 -8.84 1.47
N LEU A 317 9.33 -10.13 1.28
CA LEU A 317 9.72 -10.92 0.12
C LEU A 317 8.50 -11.60 -0.50
N LEU A 318 8.34 -11.46 -1.81
CA LEU A 318 7.23 -12.01 -2.56
C LEU A 318 7.77 -13.06 -3.55
N LEU A 319 7.18 -14.24 -3.56
CA LEU A 319 7.39 -15.26 -4.58
C LEU A 319 6.37 -15.07 -5.70
N VAL A 320 6.85 -14.98 -6.94
CA VAL A 320 6.01 -14.97 -8.14
C VAL A 320 6.22 -16.27 -8.89
N PHE A 321 5.14 -16.96 -9.25
CA PHE A 321 5.18 -18.28 -9.87
C PHE A 321 3.97 -18.51 -10.79
N PRO A 322 4.00 -19.50 -11.70
CA PRO A 322 2.88 -19.77 -12.60
C PRO A 322 1.62 -20.17 -11.81
N ASN A 323 0.45 -19.64 -12.18
CA ASN A 323 -0.79 -20.15 -11.63
C ASN A 323 -0.98 -21.63 -12.03
N GLY A 324 -1.51 -22.44 -11.11
CA GLY A 324 -1.70 -23.88 -11.31
C GLY A 324 -0.50 -24.75 -10.93
N THR A 325 0.59 -24.17 -10.43
CA THR A 325 1.68 -24.95 -9.81
C THR A 325 1.14 -25.79 -8.66
N SER A 326 1.43 -27.10 -8.65
CA SER A 326 0.92 -28.02 -7.63
C SER A 326 1.56 -27.76 -6.26
N ARG A 327 0.81 -28.08 -5.20
CA ARG A 327 1.25 -27.90 -3.80
C ARG A 327 2.58 -28.58 -3.48
N GLU A 328 2.84 -29.73 -4.09
CA GLU A 328 4.10 -30.48 -3.91
C GLU A 328 5.34 -29.70 -4.39
N HIS A 329 5.18 -28.85 -5.41
CA HIS A 329 6.25 -28.00 -5.94
C HIS A 329 6.38 -26.67 -5.20
N LEU A 330 5.44 -26.34 -4.29
CA LEU A 330 5.41 -25.10 -3.50
C LEU A 330 5.81 -25.30 -2.03
N ASN A 331 6.45 -26.44 -1.73
CA ASN A 331 7.05 -26.70 -0.42
C ASN A 331 8.46 -26.09 -0.38
N LEU A 332 8.62 -24.97 0.32
CA LEU A 332 9.90 -24.27 0.41
C LEU A 332 10.63 -24.68 1.69
N ASP A 333 11.88 -25.12 1.58
CA ASP A 333 12.73 -25.30 2.76
C ASP A 333 13.31 -23.94 3.21
N TYR A 334 12.53 -23.22 4.01
CA TYR A 334 12.92 -21.91 4.55
C TYR A 334 14.24 -21.94 5.32
N LEU A 335 14.56 -23.04 6.01
CA LEU A 335 15.80 -23.17 6.78
C LEU A 335 17.00 -23.35 5.85
N ALA A 336 16.87 -24.18 4.81
CA ALA A 336 17.92 -24.33 3.81
C ALA A 336 18.13 -23.04 3.01
N ILE A 337 17.05 -22.32 2.67
CA ILE A 337 17.14 -21.01 2.01
C ILE A 337 17.88 -20.02 2.92
N SER A 338 17.45 -19.84 4.17
CA SER A 338 18.11 -18.93 5.12
C SER A 338 19.59 -19.30 5.35
N SER A 339 19.91 -20.59 5.34
CA SER A 339 21.30 -21.05 5.41
C SER A 339 22.11 -20.63 4.18
N ALA A 340 21.56 -20.77 2.97
CA ALA A 340 22.20 -20.30 1.74
C ALA A 340 22.36 -18.78 1.69
N LEU A 341 21.43 -18.02 2.28
CA LEU A 341 21.52 -16.55 2.36
C LEU A 341 22.68 -16.06 3.23
N ARG A 342 23.29 -16.91 4.08
CA ARG A 342 24.45 -16.52 4.91
C ARG A 342 25.67 -16.16 4.08
N ASP A 343 25.79 -16.70 2.87
CA ASP A 343 26.91 -16.44 1.97
C ASP A 343 26.67 -15.21 1.08
N PHE A 344 25.44 -14.69 1.01
CA PHE A 344 25.10 -13.55 0.15
C PHE A 344 25.90 -12.26 0.44
N PRO A 345 26.24 -11.93 1.70
CA PRO A 345 27.11 -10.78 1.99
C PRO A 345 28.51 -10.87 1.35
N SER A 346 28.97 -12.08 0.98
CA SER A 346 30.26 -12.29 0.31
C SER A 346 30.22 -12.12 -1.21
N LEU A 347 29.03 -11.92 -1.78
CA LEU A 347 28.87 -11.64 -3.21
C LEU A 347 29.48 -10.29 -3.58
N GLU A 348 29.80 -10.15 -4.86
CA GLU A 348 30.24 -8.86 -5.41
C GLU A 348 29.03 -7.93 -5.57
N TRP A 349 28.79 -7.11 -4.54
CA TRP A 349 27.77 -6.07 -4.55
C TRP A 349 28.27 -4.81 -5.26
N THR A 350 27.50 -4.37 -6.26
CA THR A 350 27.82 -3.21 -7.10
C THR A 350 26.82 -2.08 -6.89
N GLY A 351 27.29 -0.86 -7.12
CA GLY A 351 26.50 0.36 -7.01
C GLY A 351 26.35 0.90 -5.59
N ASN A 352 26.41 2.23 -5.46
CA ASN A 352 26.21 2.94 -4.19
C ASN A 352 24.88 3.71 -4.21
N PRO A 353 24.09 3.70 -3.12
CA PRO A 353 22.87 4.48 -3.06
C PRO A 353 23.19 5.97 -3.18
N ASN A 354 22.43 6.69 -4.01
CA ASN A 354 22.50 8.16 -4.08
C ASN A 354 22.05 8.83 -2.77
N THR A 355 22.37 10.10 -2.55
CA THR A 355 21.75 10.87 -1.46
C THR A 355 20.38 11.40 -1.89
N LEU A 356 19.39 11.35 -1.01
CA LEU A 356 18.02 11.80 -1.28
C LEU A 356 17.78 13.25 -0.81
N SER A 357 18.36 13.64 0.32
CA SER A 357 18.24 14.98 0.92
C SER A 357 19.59 15.47 1.44
N LYS A 358 19.78 16.78 1.51
CA LYS A 358 21.00 17.37 2.07
C LYS A 358 21.01 17.27 3.59
N GLU A 359 19.88 17.64 4.19
CA GLU A 359 19.71 17.67 5.64
C GLU A 359 18.52 16.79 6.07
N HIS A 360 18.51 16.42 7.33
CA HIS A 360 17.64 15.40 7.88
C HIS A 360 17.13 15.82 9.26
N LEU A 361 15.88 15.45 9.57
CA LEU A 361 15.33 15.57 10.92
C LEU A 361 15.03 14.17 11.44
N CYS A 362 15.81 13.72 12.42
CA CYS A 362 15.64 12.38 12.98
C CYS A 362 14.40 12.31 13.89
N TRP A 363 13.45 11.47 13.51
CA TRP A 363 12.29 11.09 14.31
C TRP A 363 12.54 9.71 14.92
N ASP A 364 13.32 9.68 16.00
CA ASP A 364 13.81 8.45 16.64
C ASP A 364 12.73 7.39 16.92
N ILE A 365 11.51 7.83 17.24
CA ILE A 365 10.36 6.96 17.49
C ILE A 365 10.06 6.03 16.30
N ILE A 366 10.24 6.48 15.05
CA ILE A 366 10.04 5.66 13.84
C ILE A 366 10.95 4.44 13.90
N TYR A 367 12.24 4.69 14.08
CA TYR A 367 13.29 3.67 13.99
C TYR A 367 13.29 2.74 15.19
N ARG A 368 13.02 3.28 16.39
CA ARG A 368 12.83 2.46 17.59
C ARG A 368 11.61 1.55 17.46
N THR A 369 10.51 2.05 16.90
CA THR A 369 9.33 1.22 16.65
C THR A 369 9.60 0.18 15.58
N ALA A 370 10.23 0.55 14.47
CA ALA A 370 10.61 -0.40 13.43
C ALA A 370 11.51 -1.52 13.98
N LYS A 371 12.47 -1.19 14.85
CA LYS A 371 13.32 -2.18 15.53
C LYS A 371 12.53 -3.08 16.48
N ALA A 372 11.59 -2.52 17.25
CA ALA A 372 10.76 -3.29 18.18
C ALA A 372 9.79 -4.26 17.49
N VAL A 373 9.45 -4.01 16.23
CA VAL A 373 8.62 -4.91 15.41
C VAL A 373 9.42 -5.62 14.32
N GLU A 374 10.75 -5.59 14.41
CA GLU A 374 11.58 -6.35 13.47
C GLU A 374 11.18 -7.81 13.56
N LYS A 375 10.87 -8.35 12.39
CA LYS A 375 10.34 -9.69 12.28
C LYS A 375 11.42 -10.72 12.65
N PRO A 376 11.21 -11.52 13.72
CA PRO A 376 12.10 -12.64 13.99
C PRO A 376 11.93 -13.70 12.90
N PRO A 377 12.97 -14.49 12.58
CA PRO A 377 12.81 -15.63 11.69
C PRO A 377 11.82 -16.62 12.30
N LEU A 378 10.67 -16.84 11.64
CA LEU A 378 9.64 -17.78 12.07
C LEU A 378 10.00 -19.24 11.73
N ILE A 379 11.17 -19.44 11.11
CA ILE A 379 11.75 -20.68 10.60
C ILE A 379 11.78 -21.80 11.68
N TYR A 380 11.85 -21.43 12.96
CA TYR A 380 11.94 -22.38 14.08
C TYR A 380 10.60 -22.73 14.74
N SER A 381 9.51 -22.05 14.38
CA SER A 381 8.17 -22.25 14.99
C SER A 381 7.19 -23.05 14.13
N THR A 382 7.44 -23.19 12.83
CA THR A 382 6.55 -23.91 11.91
C THR A 382 7.11 -25.30 11.62
N SER A 383 6.46 -26.35 12.12
CA SER A 383 6.86 -27.76 11.93
C SER A 383 6.55 -28.32 10.53
N SER A 384 5.97 -27.55 9.62
CA SER A 384 5.90 -27.88 8.19
C SER A 384 5.79 -26.60 7.34
N SER A 385 6.39 -26.67 6.15
CA SER A 385 6.95 -25.57 5.37
C SER A 385 6.29 -25.40 3.99
N SER A 386 5.02 -25.78 3.86
CA SER A 386 4.27 -25.59 2.63
C SER A 386 3.68 -24.18 2.58
N ILE A 387 3.92 -23.45 1.48
CA ILE A 387 3.05 -22.30 1.18
C ILE A 387 1.67 -22.88 0.89
N ASP A 388 0.67 -22.55 1.71
CA ASP A 388 -0.71 -22.92 1.35
C ASP A 388 -1.16 -22.05 0.18
N VAL A 389 -1.04 -22.62 -1.01
CA VAL A 389 -1.66 -22.10 -2.21
C VAL A 389 -2.93 -22.89 -2.41
N ALA A 390 -4.00 -22.39 -1.81
CA ALA A 390 -5.34 -22.77 -2.21
C ALA A 390 -5.50 -22.44 -3.71
N SER A 391 -6.06 -23.40 -4.45
CA SER A 391 -6.36 -23.22 -5.87
C SER A 391 -7.13 -21.93 -6.08
N PHE A 392 -6.78 -21.17 -7.12
CA PHE A 392 -7.55 -19.99 -7.48
C PHE A 392 -9.02 -20.40 -7.67
N THR A 393 -9.87 -19.89 -6.79
CA THR A 393 -11.30 -20.17 -6.82
C THR A 393 -11.99 -18.94 -7.37
N SER A 394 -12.69 -19.13 -8.50
CA SER A 394 -13.50 -18.09 -9.13
C SER A 394 -14.36 -17.38 -8.10
N SER A 395 -14.29 -16.05 -8.06
CA SER A 395 -15.17 -15.27 -7.20
C SER A 395 -16.62 -15.41 -7.59
N ARG A 396 -16.91 -15.61 -8.88
CA ARG A 396 -18.24 -15.43 -9.50
C ARG A 396 -18.95 -14.18 -8.98
N ALA A 397 -18.21 -13.22 -8.42
CA ALA A 397 -18.71 -12.12 -7.62
C ALA A 397 -19.13 -10.96 -8.52
N LEU A 398 -19.67 -11.28 -9.70
CA LEU A 398 -20.17 -10.32 -10.66
C LEU A 398 -21.62 -10.02 -10.31
N PHE A 399 -21.80 -8.97 -9.50
CA PHE A 399 -23.11 -8.39 -9.23
C PHE A 399 -23.67 -7.69 -10.47
N SER A 400 -22.83 -6.96 -11.20
CA SER A 400 -23.19 -6.40 -12.50
C SER A 400 -22.00 -6.24 -13.44
N HIS A 401 -22.09 -6.84 -14.63
CA HIS A 401 -21.10 -6.67 -15.69
C HIS A 401 -21.00 -5.22 -16.18
N SER A 402 -22.08 -4.42 -16.06
CA SER A 402 -22.07 -3.02 -16.47
C SER A 402 -21.18 -2.14 -15.58
N SER A 403 -20.84 -2.60 -14.36
CA SER A 403 -20.04 -1.83 -13.41
C SER A 403 -18.58 -1.59 -13.85
N TYR A 404 -18.07 -2.36 -14.82
CA TYR A 404 -16.66 -2.31 -15.21
C TYR A 404 -16.38 -1.54 -16.50
N ASN A 405 -17.41 -1.04 -17.20
CA ASN A 405 -17.29 -0.33 -18.48
C ASN A 405 -16.43 -1.07 -19.54
N LYS A 406 -16.30 -2.40 -19.45
CA LYS A 406 -15.44 -3.25 -20.31
C LYS A 406 -13.96 -2.82 -20.34
N LEU A 407 -13.45 -2.24 -19.26
CA LEU A 407 -12.04 -1.84 -19.18
C LEU A 407 -11.12 -3.06 -19.06
N THR A 408 -9.98 -3.01 -19.75
CA THR A 408 -8.90 -3.99 -19.58
C THR A 408 -8.19 -3.79 -18.24
N VAL A 409 -7.49 -4.82 -17.77
CA VAL A 409 -6.67 -4.71 -16.55
C VAL A 409 -5.67 -3.56 -16.68
N ARG A 410 -4.98 -3.48 -17.83
CA ARG A 410 -3.98 -2.46 -18.12
C ARG A 410 -4.55 -1.05 -18.03
N GLN A 411 -5.73 -0.84 -18.62
CA GLN A 411 -6.42 0.45 -18.54
C GLN A 411 -6.73 0.83 -17.10
N VAL A 412 -7.29 -0.08 -16.31
CA VAL A 412 -7.63 0.19 -14.90
C VAL A 412 -6.38 0.54 -14.08
N VAL A 413 -5.34 -0.30 -14.11
CA VAL A 413 -4.15 -0.09 -13.27
C VAL A 413 -3.37 1.18 -13.67
N ARG A 414 -3.31 1.50 -14.97
CA ARG A 414 -2.57 2.67 -15.47
C ARG A 414 -3.34 3.98 -15.29
N THR A 415 -4.67 3.95 -15.24
CA THR A 415 -5.50 5.17 -15.13
C THR A 415 -6.06 5.41 -13.73
N ARG A 416 -6.00 4.44 -12.82
CA ARG A 416 -6.37 4.60 -11.40
C ARG A 416 -5.64 5.78 -10.76
N ARG A 417 -6.36 6.67 -10.07
CA ARG A 417 -5.78 7.78 -9.31
C ARG A 417 -6.41 7.86 -7.92
N SER A 418 -5.64 8.32 -6.94
CA SER A 418 -6.22 8.72 -5.66
C SER A 418 -7.16 9.90 -5.88
N ALA A 419 -8.34 9.84 -5.27
CA ALA A 419 -9.28 10.96 -5.30
C ALA A 419 -8.66 12.17 -4.62
N VAL A 420 -8.60 13.30 -5.34
CA VAL A 420 -8.07 14.57 -4.85
C VAL A 420 -9.17 15.59 -4.62
N ASP A 421 -10.25 15.54 -5.41
CA ASP A 421 -11.44 16.36 -5.29
C ASP A 421 -12.62 15.63 -5.95
N MET A 422 -13.81 15.83 -5.41
CA MET A 422 -15.07 15.25 -5.92
C MET A 422 -16.12 16.36 -5.99
N ASP A 423 -16.95 16.36 -7.03
CA ASP A 423 -17.90 17.43 -7.38
C ASP A 423 -19.05 17.72 -6.38
N ALA A 424 -19.10 16.98 -5.27
CA ALA A 424 -20.13 17.08 -4.26
C ALA A 424 -21.58 16.86 -4.77
N VAL A 425 -21.79 16.28 -5.96
CA VAL A 425 -23.15 16.04 -6.50
C VAL A 425 -23.32 14.67 -7.12
N THR A 426 -22.26 14.06 -7.64
CA THR A 426 -22.33 12.75 -8.29
C THR A 426 -22.60 11.63 -7.28
N CYS A 427 -23.51 10.74 -7.66
CA CYS A 427 -23.84 9.51 -6.93
C CYS A 427 -23.34 8.30 -7.72
N ILE A 428 -22.93 7.26 -7.00
CA ILE A 428 -22.73 5.93 -7.59
C ILE A 428 -24.01 5.11 -7.47
N ASP A 429 -24.22 4.17 -8.39
CA ASP A 429 -25.34 3.23 -8.30
C ASP A 429 -25.09 2.16 -7.22
N MET A 430 -26.15 1.69 -6.56
CA MET A 430 -26.09 0.62 -5.57
C MET A 430 -25.37 -0.64 -6.10
N SER A 431 -25.61 -1.00 -7.37
CA SER A 431 -24.97 -2.18 -7.97
C SER A 431 -23.46 -2.04 -8.10
N SER A 432 -22.99 -0.85 -8.47
CA SER A 432 -21.56 -0.55 -8.53
C SER A 432 -20.94 -0.51 -7.13
N PHE A 433 -21.66 0.05 -6.15
CA PHE A 433 -21.21 0.07 -4.76
C PHE A 433 -21.02 -1.34 -4.19
N TYR A 434 -22.02 -2.22 -4.32
CA TYR A 434 -21.88 -3.62 -3.88
C TYR A 434 -20.78 -4.35 -4.63
N GLN A 435 -20.66 -4.14 -5.94
CA GLN A 435 -19.57 -4.72 -6.74
C GLN A 435 -18.18 -4.31 -6.21
N MET A 436 -18.00 -3.04 -5.82
CA MET A 436 -16.74 -2.55 -5.24
C MET A 436 -16.45 -3.19 -3.87
N LEU A 437 -17.47 -3.36 -3.03
CA LEU A 437 -17.31 -3.99 -1.72
C LEU A 437 -17.00 -5.48 -1.80
N MET A 438 -17.54 -6.19 -2.80
CA MET A 438 -17.20 -7.59 -3.07
C MET A 438 -15.69 -7.76 -3.30
N HIS A 439 -15.04 -6.83 -3.98
CA HIS A 439 -13.57 -6.86 -4.18
C HIS A 439 -12.76 -6.50 -2.94
N CYS A 440 -13.42 -6.03 -1.88
CA CYS A 440 -12.78 -5.83 -0.60
C CYS A 440 -12.81 -7.10 0.26
N LEU A 441 -13.56 -8.14 -0.14
CA LEU A 441 -13.65 -9.38 0.62
C LEU A 441 -12.37 -10.22 0.49
N PRO A 442 -11.94 -10.89 1.59
CA PRO A 442 -10.75 -11.74 1.55
C PRO A 442 -11.02 -13.05 0.81
N SER A 443 -12.26 -13.55 0.78
CA SER A 443 -12.64 -14.86 0.25
C SER A 443 -13.74 -14.74 -0.81
N THR A 444 -13.83 -15.76 -1.66
CA THR A 444 -14.80 -15.85 -2.75
C THR A 444 -16.00 -16.76 -2.46
N GLY A 445 -15.95 -17.51 -1.37
CA GLY A 445 -16.98 -18.50 -1.00
C GLY A 445 -18.09 -17.96 -0.11
N GLU A 446 -18.89 -18.89 0.43
CA GLU A 446 -19.97 -18.60 1.39
C GLU A 446 -19.42 -18.06 2.72
N SER A 447 -18.30 -18.62 3.18
CA SER A 447 -17.58 -18.15 4.37
C SER A 447 -16.58 -17.06 4.00
N GLN A 448 -16.61 -15.97 4.76
CA GLN A 448 -15.70 -14.84 4.62
C GLN A 448 -14.70 -14.89 5.77
N LYS A 449 -13.48 -15.33 5.49
CA LYS A 449 -12.42 -15.50 6.50
C LYS A 449 -11.04 -15.59 5.86
N GLU A 450 -10.86 -16.58 4.99
CA GLU A 450 -9.58 -16.95 4.39
C GLU A 450 -9.14 -15.97 3.28
N GLN A 451 -7.86 -15.69 3.18
CA GLN A 451 -7.33 -14.78 2.17
C GLN A 451 -7.10 -15.50 0.82
N LEU A 452 -8.17 -15.60 0.03
CA LEU A 452 -8.21 -16.38 -1.22
C LEU A 452 -8.47 -15.53 -2.48
N ALA A 453 -9.10 -14.36 -2.31
CA ALA A 453 -9.45 -13.44 -3.38
C ALA A 453 -8.29 -12.48 -3.70
N LEU A 454 -8.21 -12.02 -4.96
CA LEU A 454 -7.28 -10.94 -5.30
C LEU A 454 -7.70 -9.62 -4.61
N PRO A 455 -6.74 -8.81 -4.11
CA PRO A 455 -5.30 -9.07 -4.02
C PRO A 455 -4.88 -9.82 -2.74
N PHE A 456 -5.82 -10.08 -1.82
CA PHE A 456 -5.54 -10.64 -0.49
C PHE A 456 -4.90 -12.02 -0.51
N ARG A 457 -5.12 -12.82 -1.56
CA ARG A 457 -4.46 -14.11 -1.76
C ARG A 457 -2.94 -14.06 -1.70
N ALA A 458 -2.35 -12.88 -1.92
CA ALA A 458 -0.92 -12.68 -1.73
C ALA A 458 -0.47 -12.91 -0.28
N LEU A 459 -1.35 -12.73 0.69
CA LEU A 459 -1.05 -12.84 2.11
C LEU A 459 -1.24 -14.30 2.57
N PRO A 460 -0.30 -14.87 3.35
CA PRO A 460 -0.36 -16.27 3.78
C PRO A 460 -1.12 -16.46 5.09
N TRP A 461 -1.70 -15.41 5.65
CA TRP A 461 -2.40 -15.50 6.94
C TRP A 461 -3.81 -16.08 6.77
N ASP A 462 -4.18 -16.97 7.69
CA ASP A 462 -5.40 -17.78 7.64
C ASP A 462 -6.68 -16.95 7.69
N THR A 463 -6.65 -15.76 8.29
CA THR A 463 -7.85 -14.98 8.59
C THR A 463 -7.69 -13.48 8.32
N ALA A 464 -8.77 -12.86 7.86
CA ALA A 464 -8.84 -11.41 7.73
C ALA A 464 -9.15 -10.74 9.08
N GLU A 465 -8.23 -9.91 9.55
CA GLU A 465 -8.35 -9.23 10.86
C GLU A 465 -8.87 -7.78 10.76
N VAL A 466 -9.17 -7.30 9.55
CA VAL A 466 -9.56 -5.91 9.29
C VAL A 466 -10.93 -5.84 8.65
N HIS A 467 -11.86 -5.12 9.29
CA HIS A 467 -13.22 -4.83 8.79
C HIS A 467 -13.34 -3.38 8.32
N LEU A 468 -14.37 -3.05 7.53
CA LEU A 468 -14.57 -1.69 7.01
C LEU A 468 -15.82 -1.04 7.59
N ALA A 469 -15.64 0.04 8.36
CA ALA A 469 -16.72 0.96 8.70
C ALA A 469 -16.86 2.03 7.61
N LEU A 470 -18.08 2.20 7.08
CA LEU A 470 -18.37 2.99 5.89
C LEU A 470 -19.40 4.07 6.21
N PHE A 471 -19.07 5.32 5.94
CA PHE A 471 -20.04 6.42 5.91
C PHE A 471 -20.62 6.54 4.49
N VAL A 472 -21.85 6.06 4.31
CA VAL A 472 -22.53 6.03 3.01
C VAL A 472 -23.38 7.30 2.87
N HIS A 473 -23.12 8.07 1.81
CA HIS A 473 -23.77 9.37 1.59
C HIS A 473 -24.43 9.54 0.23
N ARG A 474 -23.82 9.00 -0.83
CA ARG A 474 -24.26 9.21 -2.22
C ARG A 474 -24.22 7.92 -3.02
N VAL A 475 -25.02 6.95 -2.56
CA VAL A 475 -25.27 5.71 -3.28
C VAL A 475 -26.76 5.66 -3.61
N SER A 476 -27.10 5.77 -4.90
CA SER A 476 -28.49 5.74 -5.36
C SER A 476 -29.11 4.39 -5.05
N GLY A 477 -30.30 4.38 -4.43
CA GLY A 477 -30.98 3.14 -4.00
C GLY A 477 -30.59 2.63 -2.61
N LEU A 478 -29.66 3.30 -1.92
CA LEU A 478 -29.27 2.97 -0.54
C LEU A 478 -29.51 4.14 0.41
N PRO A 479 -30.05 3.90 1.62
CA PRO A 479 -30.13 4.93 2.65
C PRO A 479 -28.76 5.51 3.01
N LYS A 480 -28.72 6.80 3.37
CA LYS A 480 -27.51 7.40 3.94
C LYS A 480 -27.31 6.86 5.35
N GLY A 481 -26.08 6.59 5.74
CA GLY A 481 -25.85 6.08 7.09
C GLY A 481 -24.45 5.55 7.34
N LEU A 482 -24.32 4.85 8.47
CA LEU A 482 -23.16 4.10 8.86
C LEU A 482 -23.39 2.61 8.56
N TYR A 483 -22.43 2.01 7.87
CA TYR A 483 -22.44 0.61 7.49
C TYR A 483 -21.15 -0.07 7.96
N LEU A 484 -21.19 -1.39 8.13
CA LEU A 484 -20.02 -2.20 8.45
C LEU A 484 -19.93 -3.40 7.52
N LEU A 485 -18.82 -3.52 6.80
CA LEU A 485 -18.45 -4.71 6.04
C LEU A 485 -17.62 -5.64 6.93
N VAL A 486 -18.22 -6.76 7.33
CA VAL A 486 -17.61 -7.76 8.21
C VAL A 486 -16.84 -8.77 7.35
N ARG A 487 -15.55 -8.51 7.17
CA ARG A 487 -14.64 -9.34 6.35
C ARG A 487 -14.21 -10.68 6.98
N ASN A 488 -14.53 -10.91 8.26
CA ASN A 488 -14.36 -12.20 8.93
C ASN A 488 -15.62 -12.48 9.75
N GLU A 489 -16.37 -13.51 9.35
CA GLU A 489 -17.65 -13.84 9.95
C GLU A 489 -17.56 -14.32 11.40
N ASP A 490 -16.43 -14.92 11.78
CA ASP A 490 -16.16 -15.34 13.16
C ASP A 490 -16.19 -14.15 14.12
N HIS A 491 -15.88 -12.95 13.63
CA HIS A 491 -15.85 -11.72 14.44
C HIS A 491 -17.22 -11.06 14.58
N LEU A 492 -18.26 -11.52 13.88
CA LEU A 492 -19.56 -10.82 13.85
C LEU A 492 -20.19 -10.67 15.24
N SER A 493 -20.16 -11.73 16.05
CA SER A 493 -20.73 -11.72 17.40
C SER A 493 -19.98 -10.75 18.32
N ASP A 494 -18.65 -10.78 18.26
CA ASP A 494 -17.79 -9.92 19.08
C ASP A 494 -17.92 -8.45 18.67
N LEU A 495 -18.02 -8.17 17.37
CA LEU A 495 -18.28 -6.82 16.86
C LEU A 495 -19.64 -6.29 17.31
N LYS A 496 -20.70 -7.12 17.31
CA LYS A 496 -22.02 -6.73 17.84
C LYS A 496 -21.93 -6.37 19.32
N THR A 497 -21.18 -7.16 20.09
CA THR A 497 -21.00 -6.95 21.54
C THR A 497 -20.13 -5.73 21.86
N ALA A 498 -19.10 -5.48 21.07
CA ALA A 498 -18.15 -4.38 21.26
C ALA A 498 -18.69 -3.02 20.77
N THR A 499 -19.80 -3.01 20.04
CA THR A 499 -20.40 -1.78 19.50
C THR A 499 -21.66 -1.38 20.26
N ARG A 500 -22.25 -0.25 19.88
CA ARG A 500 -23.42 0.31 20.57
C ARG A 500 -24.62 -0.63 20.45
N PRO A 501 -25.37 -0.89 21.54
CA PRO A 501 -26.53 -1.77 21.52
C PRO A 501 -27.67 -1.23 20.65
N GLU A 502 -27.68 0.07 20.33
CA GLU A 502 -28.67 0.69 19.46
C GLU A 502 -28.40 0.48 17.95
N PHE A 503 -27.26 -0.09 17.57
CA PHE A 503 -26.98 -0.36 16.16
C PHE A 503 -27.90 -1.46 15.61
N GLU A 504 -28.46 -1.21 14.43
CA GLU A 504 -29.49 -2.05 13.82
C GLU A 504 -28.96 -3.43 13.39
N TRP A 505 -27.72 -3.48 12.87
CA TRP A 505 -27.12 -4.68 12.32
C TRP A 505 -27.99 -5.40 11.27
N THR A 506 -28.63 -4.62 10.40
CA THR A 506 -29.57 -5.13 9.38
C THR A 506 -28.87 -5.24 8.02
N LYS A 507 -29.21 -6.28 7.25
CA LYS A 507 -28.71 -6.42 5.88
C LYS A 507 -29.43 -5.39 4.98
N PRO A 508 -28.72 -4.56 4.20
CA PRO A 508 -29.35 -3.55 3.37
C PRO A 508 -30.16 -4.17 2.22
N ASP A 509 -31.20 -3.48 1.75
CA ASP A 509 -32.01 -3.94 0.64
C ASP A 509 -31.18 -4.14 -0.64
N GLY A 510 -31.46 -5.23 -1.36
CA GLY A 510 -30.74 -5.61 -2.58
C GLY A 510 -29.28 -6.04 -2.37
N CYS A 511 -28.79 -6.12 -1.12
CA CYS A 511 -27.45 -6.59 -0.81
C CYS A 511 -27.32 -8.10 -1.07
N PRO A 512 -26.30 -8.55 -1.81
CA PRO A 512 -26.06 -9.98 -2.07
C PRO A 512 -25.93 -10.81 -0.78
N ASP A 513 -26.41 -12.05 -0.79
CA ASP A 513 -26.37 -12.94 0.36
C ASP A 513 -24.95 -13.21 0.86
N ASN A 514 -23.99 -13.34 -0.06
CA ASN A 514 -22.57 -13.52 0.22
C ASN A 514 -21.80 -12.23 0.54
N LEU A 515 -22.46 -11.05 0.54
CA LEU A 515 -21.85 -9.79 0.97
C LEU A 515 -22.23 -9.53 2.44
N PRO A 516 -21.29 -9.68 3.41
CA PRO A 516 -21.53 -9.45 4.84
C PRO A 516 -21.51 -7.96 5.20
N LEU A 517 -22.37 -7.18 4.54
CA LEU A 517 -22.56 -5.76 4.78
C LEU A 517 -23.80 -5.55 5.66
N TYR A 518 -23.64 -4.74 6.71
CA TYR A 518 -24.70 -4.44 7.66
C TYR A 518 -24.88 -2.92 7.81
N LYS A 519 -26.12 -2.44 7.73
CA LYS A 519 -26.49 -1.07 8.13
C LYS A 519 -26.50 -1.02 9.66
N LEU A 520 -25.74 -0.09 10.24
CA LEU A 520 -25.67 0.11 11.69
C LEU A 520 -26.59 1.24 12.14
N ALA A 521 -26.66 2.33 11.38
CA ALA A 521 -27.53 3.46 11.66
C ALA A 521 -27.83 4.25 10.40
N GLU A 522 -29.07 4.66 10.22
CA GLU A 522 -29.48 5.58 9.16
C GLU A 522 -29.31 7.05 9.57
N GLY A 523 -28.83 7.88 8.65
CA GLY A 523 -28.71 9.32 8.86
C GLY A 523 -27.59 10.00 8.06
N ASP A 524 -27.60 11.33 8.05
CA ASP A 524 -26.52 12.10 7.43
C ASP A 524 -25.29 12.18 8.35
N CYS A 525 -24.35 11.25 8.15
CA CYS A 525 -23.12 11.20 8.93
C CYS A 525 -22.01 12.13 8.43
N GLN A 526 -22.22 13.04 7.47
CA GLN A 526 -21.13 13.85 6.89
C GLN A 526 -20.39 14.70 7.93
N ARG A 527 -21.13 15.35 8.86
CA ARG A 527 -20.52 16.14 9.94
C ARG A 527 -19.74 15.26 10.90
N LEU A 528 -20.26 14.07 11.22
CA LEU A 528 -19.60 13.10 12.07
C LEU A 528 -18.32 12.57 11.42
N ALA A 529 -18.39 12.16 10.16
CA ALA A 529 -17.25 11.69 9.37
C ALA A 529 -16.14 12.76 9.31
N LYS A 530 -16.50 14.01 9.03
CA LYS A 530 -15.57 15.14 9.05
C LYS A 530 -14.90 15.33 10.43
N GLY A 531 -15.66 15.18 11.51
CA GLY A 531 -15.14 15.26 12.88
C GLY A 531 -14.17 14.12 13.19
N LEU A 532 -14.52 12.87 12.86
CA LEU A 532 -13.69 11.69 13.07
C LEU A 532 -12.39 11.71 12.25
N SER A 533 -12.42 12.32 11.07
CA SER A 533 -11.22 12.64 10.29
C SER A 533 -10.45 13.86 10.80
N CYS A 534 -10.69 14.32 12.05
CA CYS A 534 -10.02 15.47 12.67
C CYS A 534 -10.07 16.75 11.81
N HIS A 535 -11.21 16.95 11.12
CA HIS A 535 -11.42 18.03 10.15
C HIS A 535 -10.36 18.12 9.05
N GLN A 536 -9.56 17.07 8.85
CA GLN A 536 -8.70 16.96 7.68
C GLN A 536 -9.58 17.17 6.48
N VAL A 537 -9.15 18.08 5.60
CA VAL A 537 -9.86 18.29 4.36
C VAL A 537 -9.66 17.01 3.54
N GLN A 538 -10.62 16.09 3.60
CA GLN A 538 -10.83 15.14 2.53
C GLN A 538 -10.99 16.04 1.29
N SER A 539 -9.99 16.02 0.41
CA SER A 539 -9.86 16.89 -0.76
C SER A 539 -9.73 18.41 -0.50
N ARG A 540 -8.56 18.88 -0.09
CA ARG A 540 -7.92 20.10 -0.65
C ARG A 540 -6.41 19.93 -0.60
N ILE A 541 -5.78 19.85 -1.77
CA ILE A 541 -4.37 20.22 -1.88
C ILE A 541 -4.37 21.74 -1.77
N GLU A 542 -3.86 22.26 -0.65
CA GLU A 542 -3.42 23.65 -0.61
C GLU A 542 -2.22 23.75 -1.56
N LEU A 543 -2.43 24.55 -2.63
CA LEU A 543 -1.44 24.88 -3.65
C LEU A 543 -0.33 25.75 -3.08
#